data_AF-A0A1T5F7U1-F1
#
_entry.id   AF-A0A1T5F7U1-F1
#
_cell.length_a   1.000
_cell.length_b   1.000
_cell.length_c   1.000
_cell.angle_alpha   90.00
_cell.angle_beta   90.00
_cell.angle_gamma   90.00
#
_symmetry.space_group_name_H-M   'P 1'
#
loop_
_entity.id
_entity.type
_entity.pdbx_description
1 polymer ?
#
loop_
_entity_poly.entity_id
_entity_poly.type
_entity_poly.pdbx_seq_one_letter_code
_entity_poly.pdbx_strand_id
1 'polypeptide(L)'
;MNKIKALAKKYRTETAVLILGVLYFLWYTKTGIGIPCVFHRITGFRCPGCGITHMVLHTVKLDFNAAYHDNPFLFVSLPFLAGEIIFDKYLRHKGKKMPLWNNVLLIVYLVMLLGFGVYRNIYNF
;
A
#
# COMPACT_ATOMS: atom_id res chain seq x y z
N MET A 1 -14.89 13.28 -28.92
CA MET A 1 -13.86 12.22 -29.09
C MET A 1 -12.50 12.53 -28.44
N ASN A 2 -11.95 13.75 -28.55
CA ASN A 2 -10.63 14.10 -27.96
C ASN A 2 -10.58 14.16 -26.42
N LYS A 3 -11.65 14.62 -25.75
CA LYS A 3 -11.73 14.62 -24.27
C LYS A 3 -11.71 13.21 -23.67
N ILE A 4 -12.39 12.25 -24.31
CA ILE A 4 -12.44 10.85 -23.85
C ILE A 4 -11.05 10.20 -23.95
N LYS A 5 -10.33 10.40 -25.06
CA LYS A 5 -8.95 9.92 -25.22
C LYS A 5 -7.99 10.56 -24.22
N ALA A 6 -8.16 11.85 -23.90
CA ALA A 6 -7.36 12.54 -22.90
C ALA A 6 -7.61 12.04 -21.47
N LEU A 7 -8.87 11.75 -21.12
CA LEU A 7 -9.24 11.16 -19.83
C LEU A 7 -8.74 9.71 -19.72
N ALA A 8 -8.93 8.90 -20.77
CA ALA A 8 -8.42 7.53 -20.82
C ALA A 8 -6.89 7.49 -20.67
N LYS A 9 -6.17 8.43 -21.28
CA LYS A 9 -4.71 8.56 -21.10
C LYS A 9 -4.34 8.98 -19.68
N LYS A 10 -5.12 9.85 -19.04
CA LYS A 10 -4.90 10.33 -17.67
C LYS A 10 -5.06 9.24 -16.61
N TYR A 11 -6.07 8.38 -16.75
CA TYR A 11 -6.38 7.31 -15.77
C TYR A 11 -5.83 5.93 -16.14
N ARG A 12 -5.14 5.80 -17.28
CA ARG A 12 -4.65 4.52 -17.82
C ARG A 12 -3.87 3.69 -16.80
N THR A 13 -3.00 4.33 -16.04
CA THR A 13 -2.15 3.66 -15.05
C THR A 13 -2.95 3.19 -13.83
N GLU A 14 -3.84 4.03 -13.30
CA GLU A 14 -4.72 3.68 -12.18
C GLU A 14 -5.63 2.50 -12.56
N THR A 15 -6.23 2.53 -13.76
CA THR A 15 -7.05 1.42 -14.26
C THR A 15 -6.24 0.14 -14.46
N ALA A 16 -5.02 0.23 -15.00
CA ALA A 16 -4.15 -0.94 -15.19
C ALA A 16 -3.76 -1.58 -13.84
N VAL A 17 -3.42 -0.76 -12.84
CA VAL A 17 -3.10 -1.23 -11.48
C VAL A 17 -4.30 -1.93 -10.85
N LEU A 18 -5.50 -1.36 -10.98
CA LEU A 18 -6.73 -1.98 -10.47
C LEU A 18 -7.02 -3.32 -11.13
N ILE A 19 -6.92 -3.41 -12.46
CA ILE A 19 -7.14 -4.66 -13.19
C ILE A 19 -6.14 -5.72 -12.76
N LEU A 20 -4.85 -5.39 -12.69
CA LEU A 20 -3.81 -6.31 -12.23
C LEU A 20 -4.04 -6.76 -10.79
N GLY A 21 -4.47 -5.86 -9.91
CA GLY A 21 -4.82 -6.17 -8.52
C GLY A 21 -6.00 -7.14 -8.42
N VAL A 22 -7.05 -6.94 -9.22
CA VAL A 22 -8.22 -7.85 -9.27
C VAL A 22 -7.82 -9.22 -9.81
N LEU A 23 -7.06 -9.28 -10.90
CA LEU A 23 -6.56 -10.55 -11.45
C LEU A 23 -5.72 -11.30 -10.43
N TYR A 24 -4.85 -10.60 -9.70
CA TYR A 24 -4.06 -11.18 -8.62
C TYR A 24 -4.92 -11.69 -7.46
N PHE A 25 -5.95 -10.95 -7.04
CA PHE A 25 -6.90 -11.38 -6.02
C PHE A 25 -7.64 -12.66 -6.43
N LEU A 26 -8.12 -12.73 -7.69
CA LEU A 26 -8.77 -13.92 -8.22
C LEU A 26 -7.81 -15.11 -8.28
N TRP A 27 -6.57 -14.88 -8.71
CA TRP A 27 -5.53 -15.91 -8.70
C TRP A 27 -5.28 -16.45 -7.28
N TYR A 28 -5.06 -15.55 -6.32
CA TYR A 28 -4.75 -15.91 -4.94
C TYR A 28 -5.90 -16.67 -4.28
N THR A 29 -7.15 -16.22 -4.48
CA THR A 29 -8.33 -16.88 -3.91
C THR A 29 -8.57 -18.27 -4.49
N LYS A 30 -8.17 -18.53 -5.75
CA LYS A 30 -8.31 -19.83 -6.40
C LYS A 30 -7.17 -20.79 -6.13
N THR A 31 -5.94 -20.30 -6.02
CA THR A 31 -4.73 -21.15 -5.94
C THR A 31 -4.13 -21.21 -4.55
N GLY A 32 -4.38 -20.23 -3.68
CA GLY A 32 -3.68 -20.04 -2.41
C GLY A 32 -2.21 -19.63 -2.55
N ILE A 33 -1.70 -19.48 -3.77
CA ILE A 33 -0.28 -19.19 -4.04
C ILE A 33 -0.08 -17.68 -4.11
N GLY A 34 0.55 -17.13 -3.08
CA GLY A 34 0.99 -15.73 -3.04
C GLY A 34 2.38 -15.54 -3.65
N ILE A 35 2.73 -14.30 -3.97
CA ILE A 35 4.11 -13.97 -4.38
C ILE A 35 4.97 -14.00 -3.12
N PRO A 36 5.96 -14.92 -3.00
CA PRO A 36 6.79 -14.98 -1.82
C PRO A 36 7.66 -13.71 -1.74
N CYS A 37 7.86 -13.20 -0.53
CA CYS A 37 8.74 -12.06 -0.31
C CYS A 37 10.19 -12.46 -0.62
N VAL A 38 10.73 -11.99 -1.75
CA VAL A 38 12.12 -12.26 -2.16
C VAL A 38 13.11 -11.81 -1.10
N PHE A 39 12.84 -10.68 -0.44
CA PHE A 39 13.66 -10.17 0.65
C PHE A 39 13.74 -11.18 1.80
N HIS A 40 12.60 -11.67 2.29
CA HIS A 40 12.56 -12.68 3.36
C HIS A 40 13.25 -13.97 2.95
N ARG A 41 13.13 -14.37 1.68
CA ARG A 41 13.80 -15.58 1.15
C ARG A 41 15.32 -15.45 1.15
N ILE A 42 15.85 -14.24 0.94
CA ILE A 42 17.31 -13.97 0.87
C ILE A 42 17.88 -13.66 2.25
N THR A 43 17.21 -12.83 3.05
CA THR A 43 17.75 -12.31 4.31
C THR A 43 17.22 -13.04 5.54
N GLY A 44 16.16 -13.84 5.40
CA GLY A 44 15.42 -14.41 6.53
C GLY A 44 14.57 -13.38 7.28
N PHE A 45 14.66 -12.10 6.94
CA PHE A 45 13.99 -11.02 7.67
C PHE A 45 12.67 -10.60 7.03
N ARG A 46 11.70 -10.26 7.88
CA ARG A 46 10.41 -9.72 7.43
C ARG A 46 10.63 -8.28 6.97
N CYS A 47 10.37 -7.97 5.69
CA CYS A 47 10.56 -6.60 5.20
C CYS A 47 9.51 -5.65 5.82
N PRO A 48 9.80 -4.34 5.98
CA PRO A 48 8.87 -3.39 6.60
C PRO A 48 7.52 -3.28 5.84
N GLY A 49 7.51 -3.62 4.55
CA GLY A 49 6.31 -3.71 3.72
C GLY A 49 5.78 -5.13 3.49
N CYS A 50 6.38 -6.17 4.10
CA CYS A 50 5.90 -7.53 3.89
C CYS A 50 4.58 -7.70 4.64
N GLY A 51 3.59 -8.26 3.94
CA GLY A 51 2.22 -8.38 4.43
C GLY A 51 1.25 -7.36 3.84
N ILE A 52 1.65 -6.34 3.06
CA ILE A 52 0.68 -5.42 2.42
C ILE A 52 -0.32 -6.20 1.55
N THR A 53 0.19 -7.12 0.74
CA THR A 53 -0.66 -7.96 -0.12
C THR A 53 -1.62 -8.79 0.70
N HIS A 54 -1.15 -9.48 1.75
CA HIS A 54 -2.00 -10.31 2.61
C HIS A 54 -3.00 -9.47 3.40
N MET A 55 -2.56 -8.33 3.96
CA MET A 55 -3.41 -7.34 4.63
C MET A 55 -4.54 -6.90 3.71
N VAL A 56 -4.25 -6.53 2.45
CA VAL A 56 -5.28 -6.14 1.47
C VAL A 56 -6.21 -7.31 1.16
N LEU A 57 -5.67 -8.51 0.94
CA LEU A 57 -6.47 -9.71 0.66
C LEU A 57 -7.43 -10.05 1.83
N HIS A 58 -6.95 -10.00 3.08
CA HIS A 58 -7.76 -10.22 4.28
C HIS A 58 -8.75 -9.08 4.52
N THR A 59 -8.36 -7.82 4.26
CA THR A 59 -9.28 -6.67 4.32
C THR A 59 -10.43 -6.82 3.32
N VAL A 60 -10.14 -7.26 2.08
CA VAL A 60 -11.17 -7.53 1.05
C VAL A 60 -12.08 -8.70 1.47
N LYS A 61 -11.55 -9.68 2.19
CA LYS A 61 -12.34 -10.79 2.78
C LYS A 61 -13.11 -10.38 4.05
N LEU A 62 -13.01 -9.13 4.49
CA LEU A 62 -13.57 -8.61 5.74
C LEU A 62 -13.00 -9.27 7.01
N ASP A 63 -11.82 -9.90 6.90
CA ASP A 63 -11.08 -10.44 8.04
C ASP A 63 -10.08 -9.39 8.54
N PHE A 64 -10.59 -8.45 9.34
CA PHE A 64 -9.77 -7.38 9.90
C PHE A 64 -8.75 -7.86 10.93
N ASN A 65 -9.02 -9.00 11.59
CA ASN A 65 -8.10 -9.56 12.56
C ASN A 65 -6.85 -10.09 11.86
N ALA A 66 -7.02 -10.91 10.82
CA ALA A 66 -5.90 -11.40 10.02
C ALA A 66 -5.20 -10.25 9.29
N ALA A 67 -5.95 -9.26 8.77
CA ALA A 67 -5.36 -8.09 8.12
C ALA A 67 -4.48 -7.26 9.07
N TYR A 68 -4.94 -7.06 10.31
CA TYR A 68 -4.14 -6.39 11.34
C TYR A 68 -2.86 -7.16 11.63
N HIS A 69 -2.93 -8.48 11.80
CA HIS A 69 -1.74 -9.30 12.08
C HIS A 69 -0.73 -9.34 10.91
N ASP A 70 -1.19 -9.20 9.67
CA ASP A 70 -0.27 -9.16 8.52
C ASP A 70 0.61 -7.90 8.50
N ASN A 71 0.03 -6.75 8.84
CA ASN A 71 0.78 -5.50 8.95
C ASN A 71 0.09 -4.47 9.88
N PRO A 72 0.30 -4.57 11.20
CA PRO A 72 -0.36 -3.70 12.18
C PRO A 72 -0.13 -2.21 11.92
N PHE A 73 1.11 -1.85 11.58
CA PHE A 73 1.49 -0.46 11.34
C PHE A 73 0.73 0.13 10.15
N LEU A 74 0.76 -0.54 9.00
CA LEU A 74 0.08 -0.08 7.79
C LEU A 74 -1.43 -0.17 7.89
N PHE A 75 -1.96 -1.17 8.59
CA PHE A 75 -3.40 -1.32 8.78
C PHE A 75 -3.97 -0.14 9.59
N VAL A 76 -3.29 0.25 10.69
CA VAL A 76 -3.68 1.39 11.52
C VAL A 76 -3.43 2.72 10.82
N SER A 77 -2.34 2.86 10.06
CA SER A 77 -2.03 4.10 9.34
C SER A 77 -2.76 4.25 7.99
N LEU A 78 -3.55 3.25 7.58
CA LEU A 78 -4.25 3.24 6.30
C LEU A 78 -5.14 4.49 6.09
N PRO A 79 -5.94 4.96 7.07
CA PRO A 79 -6.75 6.16 6.90
C PRO A 79 -5.91 7.42 6.67
N PHE A 80 -4.75 7.49 7.32
CA PHE A 80 -3.80 8.58 7.15
C PHE A 80 -3.19 8.58 5.74
N LEU A 81 -2.74 7.43 5.24
CA LEU A 81 -2.23 7.31 3.86
C LEU A 81 -3.31 7.62 2.81
N ALA A 82 -4.55 7.19 3.05
CA ALA A 82 -5.68 7.54 2.19
C ALA A 82 -5.92 9.06 2.19
N GLY A 83 -5.85 9.70 3.36
CA GLY A 83 -5.93 11.15 3.53
C GLY A 83 -4.87 11.90 2.74
N GLU A 84 -3.61 11.46 2.81
CA GLU A 84 -2.48 12.03 2.05
C GLU A 84 -2.71 11.97 0.53
N ILE A 85 -3.20 10.84 0.02
CA ILE A 85 -3.50 10.68 -1.41
C ILE A 85 -4.64 11.62 -1.84
N ILE A 86 -5.69 11.73 -1.02
CA ILE A 86 -6.82 12.64 -1.28
C ILE A 86 -6.34 14.10 -1.25
N PHE A 87 -5.50 14.45 -0.28
CA PHE A 87 -4.96 15.80 -0.11
C PHE A 87 -4.04 16.19 -1.28
N ASP A 88 -3.16 15.30 -1.72
CA ASP A 88 -2.34 15.48 -2.92
C ASP A 88 -3.22 15.74 -4.16
N LYS A 89 -4.24 14.90 -4.38
CA LYS A 89 -5.18 15.05 -5.50
C LYS A 89 -5.94 16.38 -5.42
N TYR A 90 -6.37 16.79 -4.23
CA TYR A 90 -7.04 18.06 -4.00
C TYR A 90 -6.14 19.26 -4.31
N LEU A 91 -4.89 19.26 -3.83
CA LEU A 91 -3.92 20.33 -4.09
C LEU A 91 -3.57 20.42 -5.57
N ARG A 92 -3.32 19.28 -6.23
CA ARG A 92 -3.08 19.24 -7.68
C ARG A 92 -4.27 19.78 -8.48
N HIS A 93 -5.50 19.46 -8.06
CA HIS A 93 -6.70 20.00 -8.69
C HIS A 93 -6.78 21.54 -8.55
N LYS A 94 -6.32 22.08 -7.43
CA LYS A 94 -6.19 23.53 -7.19
C LYS A 94 -4.92 24.16 -7.77
N GLY A 95 -4.08 23.39 -8.48
CA GLY A 95 -2.80 23.86 -9.03
C GLY A 95 -1.75 24.22 -7.97
N LYS A 96 -1.95 23.79 -6.72
CA LYS A 96 -1.03 24.02 -5.60
C LYS A 96 -0.05 22.86 -5.47
N LYS A 97 1.17 23.16 -5.04
CA LYS A 97 2.17 22.15 -4.67
C LYS A 97 1.94 21.68 -3.24
N MET A 98 2.38 20.46 -2.97
CA MET A 98 2.44 19.91 -1.63
C MET A 98 3.32 20.81 -0.73
N PRO A 99 2.91 21.14 0.49
CA PRO A 99 3.72 21.97 1.36
C PRO A 99 4.95 21.21 1.90
N LEU A 100 6.04 21.92 2.23
CA LEU A 100 7.31 21.31 2.65
C LEU A 100 7.20 20.47 3.93
N TRP A 101 6.30 20.84 4.85
CA TRP A 101 6.06 20.07 6.09
C TRP A 101 5.50 18.66 5.81
N ASN A 102 4.78 18.50 4.68
CA ASN A 102 4.30 17.19 4.24
C ASN A 102 5.46 16.24 3.93
N ASN A 103 6.53 16.74 3.33
CA ASN A 103 7.71 15.93 3.04
C ASN A 103 8.38 15.46 4.34
N VAL A 104 8.50 16.35 5.33
CA VAL A 104 9.04 15.99 6.66
C VAL A 104 8.16 14.93 7.30
N LEU A 105 6.85 15.10 7.28
CA LEU A 105 5.88 14.15 7.81
C LEU A 105 5.97 12.77 7.12
N LEU A 106 6.12 12.73 5.79
CA LEU A 106 6.31 11.48 5.04
C LEU A 106 7.68 10.83 5.32
N ILE A 107 8.74 11.61 5.54
CA ILE A 107 10.04 11.10 5.97
C ILE A 107 9.93 10.48 7.37
N VAL A 108 9.30 11.18 8.32
CA VAL A 108 9.07 10.68 9.68
C VAL A 108 8.24 9.39 9.62
N TYR A 109 7.19 9.36 8.79
CA TYR A 109 6.40 8.15 8.55
C TYR A 109 7.25 6.99 8.02
N LEU A 110 8.12 7.25 7.04
CA LEU A 110 9.02 6.23 6.49
C LEU A 110 9.99 5.71 7.56
N VAL A 111 10.58 6.59 8.36
CA VAL A 111 11.47 6.21 9.47
C VAL A 111 10.73 5.35 10.49
N MET A 112 9.49 5.70 10.86
CA MET A 112 8.66 4.89 11.75
C MET A 112 8.33 3.52 11.14
N LEU A 113 8.02 3.45 9.84
CA LEU A 113 7.76 2.20 9.14
C LEU A 113 9.00 1.28 9.13
N LEU A 114 10.18 1.85 8.87
CA LEU A 114 11.45 1.13 8.94
C LEU A 114 11.76 0.66 10.36
N GLY A 115 11.57 1.53 11.35
CA GLY A 115 11.72 1.21 12.78
C GLY A 115 10.79 0.08 13.22
N PHE A 116 9.53 0.11 12.79
CA PHE A 116 8.58 -0.99 12.99
C PHE A 116 9.07 -2.28 12.32
N GLY A 117 9.59 -2.20 11.09
CA GLY A 117 10.17 -3.33 10.38
C GLY A 117 11.36 -3.97 11.12
N VAL A 118 12.20 -3.16 11.75
CA VAL A 118 13.30 -3.65 12.60
C VAL A 118 12.75 -4.25 13.88
N TYR A 119 11.84 -3.56 14.57
CA TYR A 119 11.21 -4.02 15.81
C TYR A 119 10.55 -5.38 15.65
N ARG A 120 9.66 -5.55 14.66
CA ARG A 120 8.94 -6.81 14.42
C ARG A 120 9.89 -7.98 14.16
N ASN A 121 11.04 -7.69 13.56
CA ASN A 121 12.01 -8.68 13.16
C ASN A 121 12.94 -9.09 14.32
N ILE A 122 13.19 -8.19 15.28
CA ILE A 122 13.91 -8.50 16.52
C ILE A 122 13.01 -9.29 17.47
N TYR A 123 11.74 -8.88 17.61
CA TYR A 123 10.82 -9.48 18.58
C TYR A 123 9.96 -10.62 18.00
N ASN A 124 10.19 -11.01 16.74
CA ASN A 124 9.40 -12.01 16.00
C ASN A 124 7.87 -11.78 16.05
N PHE A 125 7.47 -10.51 16.16
CA PHE A 125 6.08 -10.06 16.09
C PHE A 125 5.59 -10.11 14.62
#